data_AF-A0A3D5IDZ4-F1
#
_entry.id   AF-A0A3D5IDZ4-F1
#
_cell.length_a   1.000
_cell.length_b   1.000
_cell.length_c   1.000
_cell.angle_alpha   90.00
_cell.angle_beta   90.00
_cell.angle_gamma   90.00
#
_symmetry.space_group_name_H-M   'P 1'
#
loop_
_entity.id
_entity.type
_entity.pdbx_description
1 polymer ?
#
loop_
_entity_poly.entity_id
_entity_poly.type
_entity_poly.pdbx_seq_one_letter_code
_entity_poly.pdbx_strand_id
1 'polypeptide(L)'
;MLLPAAVRPYAADVDGTDSRVRCAIALSGSKDLRIQLCGRLKRGLFGRNQLLADGNVLCVALHQPDGDVPLFDSRCDGYANVLDDRQPPAPIPLHPAICPKCRNAAFQVRLTFEYPEAEELAAFANPDNMFTWVWLSLRCTRCHAVFRGDFTAD
;
A
#
# COMPACT_ATOMS: atom_id res chain seq x y z
N MET A 1 4.70 8.19 15.62
CA MET A 1 5.02 7.68 14.27
C MET A 1 3.70 7.40 13.55
N LEU A 2 3.38 8.22 12.55
CA LEU A 2 2.13 8.17 11.78
C LEU A 2 2.22 7.03 10.77
N LEU A 3 1.97 5.81 11.23
CA LEU A 3 1.82 4.65 10.36
C LEU A 3 0.43 4.08 10.59
N PRO A 4 -0.32 3.72 9.53
CA PRO A 4 -1.61 3.08 9.68
C PRO A 4 -1.50 1.84 10.56
N ALA A 5 -2.49 1.62 11.42
CA ALA A 5 -2.49 0.52 12.39
C ALA A 5 -2.29 -0.86 11.73
N ALA A 6 -2.85 -1.04 10.53
CA ALA A 6 -2.72 -2.27 9.75
C ALA A 6 -1.30 -2.51 9.20
N VAL A 7 -0.52 -1.44 9.00
CA VAL A 7 0.84 -1.50 8.43
C VAL A 7 1.90 -1.64 9.52
N ARG A 8 1.67 -1.02 10.70
CA ARG A 8 2.61 -0.99 11.83
C ARG A 8 3.27 -2.33 12.16
N PRO A 9 2.55 -3.47 12.25
CA PRO A 9 3.16 -4.75 12.65
C PRO A 9 4.20 -5.29 11.66
N TYR A 10 4.17 -4.81 10.41
CA TYR A 10 5.01 -5.31 9.33
C TYR A 10 6.00 -4.25 8.82
N ALA A 11 5.91 -3.04 9.36
CA ALA A 11 6.76 -1.94 8.96
C ALA A 11 8.20 -2.14 9.45
N ALA A 12 9.14 -1.99 8.53
CA ALA A 12 10.57 -1.97 8.76
C ALA A 12 11.21 -0.84 7.96
N ASP A 13 12.44 -0.50 8.30
CA ASP A 13 13.18 0.61 7.67
C ASP A 13 12.34 1.89 7.61
N VAL A 14 11.69 2.24 8.73
CA VAL A 14 10.79 3.39 8.79
C VAL A 14 11.61 4.67 8.85
N ASP A 15 11.44 5.51 7.83
CA ASP A 15 12.01 6.85 7.73
C ASP A 15 10.87 7.86 7.54
N GLY A 16 11.02 9.07 8.10
CA GLY A 16 10.01 10.10 7.95
C GLY A 16 10.56 11.51 8.05
N THR A 17 9.86 12.42 7.40
CA THR A 17 9.91 13.87 7.61
C THR A 17 8.58 14.31 8.24
N ASP A 18 8.42 15.60 8.54
CA ASP A 18 7.23 16.10 9.24
C ASP A 18 5.90 15.71 8.57
N SER A 19 5.82 15.72 7.23
CA SER A 19 4.61 15.41 6.46
C SER A 19 4.64 14.08 5.70
N ARG A 20 5.75 13.33 5.71
CA ARG A 20 5.87 12.09 4.93
C ARG A 20 6.51 10.97 5.73
N VAL A 21 5.86 9.81 5.75
CA VAL A 21 6.40 8.61 6.38
C VAL A 21 6.55 7.51 5.34
N ARG A 22 7.73 6.92 5.25
CA ARG A 22 8.03 5.78 4.40
C ARG A 22 8.36 4.58 5.26
N CYS A 23 7.94 3.41 4.79
CA CYS A 23 8.35 2.15 5.37
C CYS A 23 8.50 1.07 4.29
N ALA A 24 9.41 0.13 4.53
CA ALA A 24 9.39 -1.16 3.87
C ALA A 24 8.46 -2.10 4.65
N ILE A 25 7.86 -3.06 3.95
CA ILE A 25 7.24 -4.21 4.62
C ILE A 25 8.29 -5.31 4.66
N ALA A 26 8.92 -5.52 5.81
CA ALA A 26 9.89 -6.61 5.99
C ALA A 26 9.23 -7.75 6.74
N LEU A 27 9.14 -8.91 6.10
CA LEU A 27 8.85 -10.14 6.82
C LEU A 27 10.14 -10.79 7.27
N SER A 28 10.25 -11.06 8.55
CA SER A 28 11.30 -11.86 9.15
C SER A 28 11.30 -13.28 8.54
N GLY A 29 12.19 -13.48 7.57
CA GLY A 29 12.92 -14.73 7.36
C GLY A 29 12.21 -15.95 6.74
N SER A 30 10.89 -16.00 6.51
CA SER A 30 10.30 -17.32 6.13
C SER A 30 9.17 -17.38 5.11
N LYS A 31 8.52 -16.31 4.65
CA LYS A 31 7.35 -16.48 3.77
C LYS A 31 7.38 -15.54 2.59
N ASP A 32 7.34 -16.13 1.39
CA ASP A 32 7.12 -15.43 0.13
C ASP A 32 5.93 -14.47 0.31
N LEU A 33 6.25 -13.18 0.42
CA LEU A 33 5.29 -12.10 0.41
C LEU A 33 4.49 -12.17 -0.88
N ARG A 34 3.30 -12.75 -0.81
CA ARG A 34 2.33 -12.71 -1.90
C ARG A 34 1.42 -11.53 -1.62
N ILE A 35 1.59 -10.51 -2.45
CA ILE A 35 0.69 -9.36 -2.44
C ILE A 35 -0.56 -9.76 -3.20
N GLN A 36 -1.71 -9.54 -2.58
CA GLN A 36 -3.00 -9.62 -3.23
C GLN A 36 -3.39 -8.20 -3.63
N LEU A 37 -3.86 -8.01 -4.86
CA LEU A 37 -4.24 -6.70 -5.34
C LEU A 37 -5.53 -6.72 -6.16
N CYS A 38 -6.31 -5.66 -6.01
CA CYS A 38 -7.30 -5.22 -6.99
C CYS A 38 -6.62 -4.15 -7.85
N GLY A 39 -6.49 -4.39 -9.15
CA GLY A 39 -5.61 -3.62 -10.05
C GLY A 39 -4.77 -4.54 -10.94
N ARG A 40 -3.75 -3.99 -11.61
CA ARG A 40 -2.82 -4.78 -12.42
C ARG A 40 -1.41 -4.20 -12.52
N LEU A 41 -0.45 -5.11 -12.62
CA LEU A 41 0.94 -4.78 -12.96
C LEU A 41 1.08 -4.68 -14.48
N LYS A 42 1.38 -3.48 -14.98
CA LYS A 42 1.61 -3.22 -16.40
C LYS A 42 3.10 -3.04 -16.67
N ARG A 43 3.63 -3.80 -17.63
CA ARG A 43 4.97 -3.56 -18.16
C ARG A 43 4.94 -2.28 -19.00
N GLY A 44 5.79 -1.32 -18.64
CA GLY A 44 5.98 -0.11 -19.44
C GLY A 44 7.17 -0.21 -20.38
N LEU A 45 7.25 0.74 -21.31
CA LEU A 45 8.42 0.95 -22.15
C LEU A 45 9.56 1.56 -21.30
N PHE A 46 10.80 1.26 -21.67
CA PHE A 46 12.00 1.78 -21.00
C PHE A 46 12.04 1.60 -19.47
N GLY A 47 11.48 0.49 -18.97
CA GLY A 47 11.51 0.15 -17.54
C GLY A 47 10.50 0.91 -16.66
N ARG A 48 9.65 1.77 -17.24
CA ARG A 48 8.57 2.48 -16.54
C ARG A 48 7.38 1.58 -16.22
N ASN A 49 7.58 0.51 -15.45
CA ASN A 49 6.47 -0.38 -15.10
C ASN A 49 5.54 0.29 -14.10
N GLN A 50 4.24 0.06 -14.28
CA GLN A 50 3.18 0.73 -13.55
C GLN A 50 2.37 -0.29 -12.76
N LEU A 51 1.94 0.11 -11.58
CA LEU A 51 0.81 -0.48 -10.87
C LEU A 51 -0.40 0.39 -11.20
N LEU A 52 -1.42 -0.22 -11.79
CA LEU A 52 -2.64 0.47 -12.19
C LEU A 52 -3.79 -0.03 -11.33
N ALA A 53 -4.65 0.88 -10.87
CA ALA A 53 -5.93 0.52 -10.27
C ALA A 53 -6.87 -0.15 -11.27
N ASP A 54 -7.85 -0.87 -10.74
CA ASP A 54 -8.99 -1.38 -11.49
C ASP A 54 -10.19 -0.45 -11.25
N GLY A 55 -10.65 0.26 -12.28
CA GLY A 55 -11.78 1.19 -12.15
C GLY A 55 -11.62 2.25 -11.04
N ASN A 56 -10.39 2.68 -10.74
CA ASN A 56 -9.97 3.57 -9.64
C ASN A 56 -9.81 2.93 -8.25
N VAL A 57 -10.02 1.62 -8.14
CA VAL A 57 -9.80 0.89 -6.90
C VAL A 57 -8.39 0.29 -6.91
N LEU A 58 -7.60 0.64 -5.89
CA LEU A 58 -6.40 -0.11 -5.52
C LEU A 58 -6.58 -0.64 -4.10
N CYS A 59 -6.56 -1.96 -3.99
CA CYS A 59 -6.46 -2.65 -2.71
C CYS A 59 -5.16 -3.44 -2.68
N VAL A 60 -4.51 -3.48 -1.52
CA VAL A 60 -3.25 -4.18 -1.29
C VAL A 60 -3.42 -4.97 -0.01
N ALA A 61 -3.27 -6.28 -0.09
CA ALA A 61 -3.26 -7.13 1.08
C ALA A 61 -2.03 -8.03 1.11
N LEU A 62 -1.61 -8.32 2.32
CA LEU A 62 -0.58 -9.29 2.63
C LEU A 62 -1.21 -10.67 2.78
N HIS A 63 -0.92 -11.59 1.88
CA HIS A 63 -1.38 -12.97 2.02
C HIS A 63 -0.61 -13.71 3.12
N GLN A 64 -1.35 -14.31 4.06
CA GLN A 64 -0.83 -15.19 5.10
C GLN A 64 -1.59 -16.53 5.10
N PRO A 65 -1.03 -17.60 5.69
CA PRO A 65 -1.72 -18.90 5.76
C PRO A 65 -3.10 -18.85 6.41
N ASP A 66 -3.28 -17.96 7.39
CA ASP A 66 -4.50 -17.82 8.18
C ASP A 66 -5.50 -16.82 7.57
N GLY A 67 -5.13 -16.17 6.46
CA GLY A 67 -5.96 -15.18 5.77
C GLY A 67 -5.16 -14.02 5.19
N ASP A 68 -5.85 -13.18 4.41
CA ASP A 68 -5.27 -11.95 3.89
C ASP A 68 -5.39 -10.82 4.92
N VAL A 69 -4.28 -10.11 5.16
CA VAL A 69 -4.23 -8.92 6.00
C VAL A 69 -4.28 -7.67 5.12
N PRO A 70 -5.33 -6.83 5.19
CA PRO A 70 -5.41 -5.63 4.38
C PRO A 70 -4.33 -4.65 4.82
N LEU A 71 -3.56 -4.13 3.86
CA LEU A 71 -2.54 -3.11 4.10
C LEU A 71 -3.02 -1.73 3.64
N PHE A 72 -3.84 -1.69 2.59
CA PHE A 72 -4.41 -0.48 2.02
C PHE A 72 -5.65 -0.80 1.18
N ASP A 73 -6.70 0.01 1.29
CA ASP A 73 -7.88 0.02 0.44
C ASP A 73 -8.27 1.46 0.10
N SER A 74 -8.10 1.84 -1.18
CA SER A 74 -8.37 3.21 -1.66
C SER A 74 -9.83 3.65 -1.53
N ARG A 75 -10.75 2.75 -1.18
CA ARG A 75 -12.17 3.05 -1.05
C ARG A 75 -12.57 3.51 0.34
N CYS A 76 -11.77 3.21 1.36
CA CYS A 76 -12.11 3.50 2.76
C CYS A 76 -10.94 3.99 3.61
N ASP A 77 -9.70 3.92 3.13
CA ASP A 77 -8.56 4.45 3.87
C ASP A 77 -8.24 5.89 3.48
N GLY A 78 -7.57 6.59 4.39
CA GLY A 78 -7.04 7.94 4.17
C GLY A 78 -7.98 9.07 4.56
N TYR A 79 -7.45 10.28 4.43
CA TYR A 79 -7.96 11.51 5.03
C TYR A 79 -9.46 11.75 4.80
N ALA A 80 -9.93 11.78 3.54
CA ALA A 80 -11.33 12.07 3.25
C ALA A 80 -12.30 11.03 3.81
N ASN A 81 -11.88 9.75 3.82
CA ASN A 81 -12.73 8.67 4.33
C ASN A 81 -12.88 8.73 5.86
N VAL A 82 -11.86 9.22 6.57
CA VAL A 82 -11.97 9.42 8.03
C VAL A 82 -12.83 10.63 8.37
N LEU A 83 -12.81 11.70 7.54
CA LEU A 83 -13.70 12.85 7.72
C LEU A 83 -15.17 12.50 7.49
N ASP A 84 -15.44 11.74 6.44
CA ASP A 84 -16.79 11.39 6.01
C ASP A 84 -17.41 10.22 6.81
N ASP A 85 -16.67 9.63 7.75
CA ASP A 85 -17.04 8.41 8.49
C ASP A 85 -17.60 7.31 7.54
N ARG A 86 -16.92 7.12 6.40
CA ARG A 86 -17.43 6.23 5.36
C ARG A 86 -17.42 4.79 5.86
N GLN A 87 -18.53 4.10 5.68
CA GLN A 87 -18.59 2.69 6.01
C GLN A 87 -17.64 1.87 5.11
N PRO A 88 -16.97 0.84 5.67
CA PRO A 88 -16.16 -0.07 4.88
C PRO A 88 -17.01 -0.69 3.77
N PRO A 89 -16.55 -0.60 2.51
CA PRO A 89 -17.28 -1.18 1.39
C PRO A 89 -17.29 -2.71 1.49
N ALA A 90 -18.18 -3.34 0.73
CA ALA A 90 -18.19 -4.78 0.61
C ALA A 90 -16.79 -5.32 0.17
N PRO A 91 -16.36 -6.49 0.69
CA PRO A 91 -15.13 -7.12 0.27
C PRO A 91 -15.11 -7.33 -1.25
N ILE A 92 -13.96 -7.05 -1.86
CA ILE A 92 -13.74 -7.31 -3.29
C ILE A 92 -12.76 -8.47 -3.48
N PRO A 93 -12.88 -9.22 -4.59
CA PRO A 93 -11.89 -10.22 -4.93
C PRO A 93 -10.51 -9.58 -5.11
N LEU A 94 -9.53 -10.08 -4.40
CA LEU A 94 -8.12 -9.75 -4.63
C LEU A 94 -7.46 -10.88 -5.41
N HIS A 95 -6.45 -10.52 -6.20
CA HIS A 95 -5.71 -11.47 -7.01
C HIS A 95 -4.21 -11.41 -6.72
N PRO A 96 -3.49 -12.56 -6.78
CA PRO A 96 -2.07 -12.57 -6.54
C PRO A 96 -1.34 -11.66 -7.52
N ALA A 97 -0.43 -10.83 -7.00
CA ALA A 97 0.53 -10.07 -7.78
C ALA A 97 1.43 -11.05 -8.52
N ILE A 98 1.35 -11.08 -9.84
CA ILE A 98 2.24 -11.90 -10.68
C ILE A 98 3.07 -10.98 -11.55
N CYS A 99 4.40 -11.07 -11.45
CA CYS A 99 5.29 -10.24 -12.24
C CYS A 99 5.09 -10.52 -13.74
N PRO A 100 4.69 -9.54 -14.55
CA PRO A 100 4.46 -9.74 -15.99
C PRO A 100 5.76 -10.03 -16.77
N LYS A 101 6.94 -9.84 -16.16
CA LYS A 101 8.24 -10.10 -16.79
C LYS A 101 8.75 -11.53 -16.58
N CYS A 102 8.61 -12.08 -15.38
CA CYS A 102 9.22 -13.37 -15.02
C CYS A 102 8.27 -14.34 -14.30
N ARG A 103 6.97 -13.98 -14.20
CA ARG A 103 5.92 -14.76 -13.55
C ARG A 103 6.13 -15.05 -12.05
N ASN A 104 7.14 -14.44 -11.42
CA ASN A 104 7.36 -14.53 -9.98
C ASN A 104 6.22 -13.87 -9.21
N ALA A 105 5.84 -14.48 -8.08
CA ALA A 105 4.79 -13.98 -7.19
C ALA A 105 5.32 -13.27 -5.94
N ALA A 106 6.64 -13.35 -5.67
CA ALA A 106 7.26 -12.73 -4.51
C ALA A 106 7.75 -11.31 -4.83
N PHE A 107 7.39 -10.37 -3.95
CA PHE A 107 7.72 -8.95 -4.07
C PHE A 107 8.21 -8.37 -2.73
N GLN A 108 9.14 -7.42 -2.81
CA GLN A 108 9.37 -6.46 -1.75
C GLN A 108 8.40 -5.29 -1.92
N VAL A 109 7.83 -4.83 -0.81
CA VAL A 109 6.87 -3.72 -0.80
C VAL A 109 7.46 -2.54 -0.07
N ARG A 110 7.31 -1.36 -0.67
CA ARG A 110 7.59 -0.07 -0.05
C ARG A 110 6.35 0.80 -0.14
N LEU A 111 5.97 1.35 1.01
CA LEU A 111 4.86 2.29 1.15
C LEU A 111 5.45 3.65 1.53
N THR A 112 4.84 4.71 1.03
CA THR A 112 5.10 6.08 1.49
C THR A 112 3.75 6.76 1.63
N PHE A 113 3.52 7.35 2.79
CA PHE A 113 2.32 8.08 3.14
C PHE A 113 2.67 9.57 3.26
N GLU A 114 1.84 10.42 2.69
CA GLU A 114 1.85 11.85 2.97
C GLU A 114 0.66 12.19 3.83
N TYR A 115 0.88 13.05 4.82
CA TYR A 115 -0.13 13.49 5.76
C TYR A 115 -0.36 15.01 5.62
N PRO A 116 -1.52 15.50 6.05
CA PRO A 116 -1.76 16.92 6.27
C PRO A 116 -0.73 17.54 7.21
N GLU A 117 -0.75 18.87 7.29
CA GLU A 117 0.12 19.62 8.18
C GLU A 117 -0.15 19.27 9.66
N ALA A 118 0.87 19.44 10.50
CA ALA A 118 0.84 19.00 11.89
C ALA A 118 -0.28 19.65 12.71
N GLU A 119 -0.59 20.93 12.46
CA GLU A 119 -1.67 21.66 13.13
C GLU A 119 -3.04 21.01 12.87
N GLU A 120 -3.26 20.54 11.65
CA GLU A 120 -4.50 19.90 11.25
C GLU A 120 -4.63 18.50 11.84
N LEU A 121 -3.56 17.70 11.77
CA LEU A 121 -3.50 16.38 12.38
C LEU A 121 -3.75 16.41 13.90
N ALA A 122 -3.27 17.45 14.59
CA ALA A 122 -3.43 17.60 16.03
C ALA A 122 -4.88 17.73 16.48
N ALA A 123 -5.81 18.07 15.58
CA ALA A 123 -7.24 18.15 15.86
C ALA A 123 -7.92 16.76 15.97
N PHE A 124 -7.25 15.68 15.55
CA PHE A 124 -7.85 14.35 15.44
C PHE A 124 -7.31 13.37 16.47
N ALA A 125 -8.21 12.54 17.02
CA ALA A 125 -7.86 11.54 18.02
C ALA A 125 -7.00 10.39 17.44
N ASN A 126 -7.13 10.09 16.15
CA ASN A 126 -6.45 8.98 15.47
C ASN A 126 -5.80 9.45 14.15
N PRO A 127 -4.68 10.18 14.20
CA PRO A 127 -4.06 10.79 13.01
C PRO A 127 -3.38 9.77 12.09
N ASP A 128 -3.19 8.52 12.53
CA ASP A 128 -2.40 7.51 11.83
C ASP A 128 -2.97 7.07 10.48
N ASN A 129 -4.28 7.22 10.28
CA ASN A 129 -4.97 6.90 9.02
C ASN A 129 -5.31 8.16 8.20
N MET A 130 -4.86 9.34 8.62
CA MET A 130 -5.20 10.63 8.01
C MET A 130 -4.27 10.99 6.84
N PHE A 131 -3.78 10.03 6.08
CA PHE A 131 -2.90 10.34 4.96
C PHE A 131 -3.70 10.83 3.74
N THR A 132 -3.16 11.81 3.01
CA THR A 132 -3.74 12.39 1.78
C THR A 132 -3.23 11.67 0.53
N TRP A 133 -2.01 11.14 0.57
CA TRP A 133 -1.44 10.35 -0.51
C TRP A 133 -0.79 9.07 -0.01
N VAL A 134 -0.84 8.06 -0.87
CA VAL A 134 0.00 6.86 -0.74
C VAL A 134 0.73 6.58 -2.03
N TRP A 135 2.04 6.32 -1.92
CA TRP A 135 2.86 5.75 -3.00
C TRP A 135 3.21 4.31 -2.66
N LEU A 136 2.90 3.40 -3.59
CA LEU A 136 3.22 1.99 -3.50
C LEU A 136 4.31 1.63 -4.53
N SER A 137 5.33 0.92 -4.08
CA SER A 137 6.34 0.32 -4.94
C SER A 137 6.46 -1.18 -4.67
N LEU A 138 6.26 -1.97 -5.72
CA LEU A 138 6.45 -3.42 -5.72
C LEU A 138 7.72 -3.77 -6.50
N ARG A 139 8.73 -4.31 -5.82
CA ARG A 139 9.97 -4.80 -6.45
C ARG A 139 9.97 -6.31 -6.50
N CYS A 140 9.97 -6.87 -7.72
CA CYS A 140 10.04 -8.31 -7.90
C CYS A 140 11.35 -8.87 -7.31
N THR A 141 11.27 -9.90 -6.45
CA THR A 141 12.48 -10.49 -5.83
C THR A 141 13.35 -11.25 -6.83
N ARG A 142 12.76 -11.76 -7.91
CA ARG A 142 13.47 -12.53 -8.95
C ARG A 142 14.13 -11.68 -10.04
N CYS A 143 13.39 -10.77 -10.67
CA CYS A 143 13.91 -9.96 -11.80
C CYS A 143 14.18 -8.49 -11.45
N HIS A 144 13.95 -8.10 -10.20
CA HIS A 144 14.14 -6.75 -9.68
C HIS A 144 13.38 -5.63 -10.40
N ALA A 145 12.44 -5.98 -11.28
CA ALA A 145 11.54 -5.01 -11.88
C ALA A 145 10.70 -4.33 -10.80
N VAL A 146 10.69 -3.01 -10.85
CA VAL A 146 9.91 -2.16 -9.94
C VAL A 146 8.65 -1.69 -10.66
N PHE A 147 7.51 -1.85 -9.99
CA PHE A 147 6.19 -1.36 -10.39
C PHE A 147 5.77 -0.32 -9.38
N ARG A 148 5.36 0.87 -9.86
CA ARG A 148 4.96 1.98 -9.00
C ARG A 148 3.54 2.39 -9.29
N GLY A 149 2.81 2.76 -8.24
CA GLY A 149 1.52 3.41 -8.32
C GLY A 149 1.40 4.43 -7.19
N ASP A 150 0.60 5.44 -7.42
CA ASP A 150 0.30 6.52 -6.49
C ASP A 150 -1.19 6.76 -6.48
N PHE A 151 -1.72 7.04 -5.29
CA PHE A 151 -3.14 7.17 -5.05
C PHE A 151 -3.40 8.32 -4.11
N THR A 152 -4.32 9.17 -4.54
CA THR A 152 -4.93 10.21 -3.73
C THR A 152 -6.00 9.57 -2.85
N ALA A 153 -6.04 9.97 -1.58
CA ALA A 153 -7.03 9.52 -0.61
C ALA A 153 -8.03 10.65 -0.28
N ASP A 154 -8.47 11.32 -1.35
CA ASP A 154 -9.45 12.42 -1.39
C ASP A 154 -10.89 11.89 -1.55
#